data_AF-A0A921B764-F1
#
_entry.id   AF-A0A921B764-F1
#
_cell.length_a   1.000
_cell.length_b   1.000
_cell.length_c   1.000
_cell.angle_alpha   90.00
_cell.angle_beta   90.00
_cell.angle_gamma   90.00
#
_symmetry.space_group_name_H-M   'P 1'
#
loop_
_entity.id
_entity.type
_entity.pdbx_description
1 polymer ?
#
loop_
_entity_poly.entity_id
_entity_poly.type
_entity_poly.pdbx_seq_one_letter_code
_entity_poly.pdbx_strand_id
1 'polypeptide(L)'
;MSFAIESASPELLGWLRTLAEDLGGSAFQIESSQRAAYHASAVMACGLLSGLTGLSAEMWEPLGIERTEALRRLIPLLRATVDALDEKGLPHAITGPFVRGDIETITMHLEATANKSIGIRNAYAALALASLHIAKEQGGLSDSGFEGIKSLLSNEN
;
A
#
# COMPACT_ATOMS: atom_id res chain seq x y z
N MET A 1 15.66 8.44 10.47
CA MET A 1 14.64 9.25 9.75
C MET A 1 15.27 9.75 8.45
N SER A 2 14.52 9.81 7.35
CA SER A 2 15.07 10.24 6.04
C SER A 2 14.51 11.60 5.66
N PHE A 3 15.35 12.48 5.12
CA PHE A 3 15.02 13.86 4.74
C PHE A 3 15.29 14.08 3.25
N ALA A 4 14.26 14.46 2.50
CA ALA A 4 14.42 14.95 1.14
C ALA A 4 14.87 16.43 1.21
N ILE A 5 16.01 16.74 0.59
CA ILE A 5 16.59 18.09 0.56
C ILE A 5 16.67 18.62 -0.87
N GLU A 6 16.50 19.93 -1.04
CA GLU A 6 16.51 20.59 -2.33
C GLU A 6 17.05 22.01 -2.17
N SER A 7 18.01 22.39 -3.02
CA SER A 7 18.52 23.76 -3.11
C SER A 7 19.35 23.90 -4.39
N ALA A 8 19.32 25.08 -5.00
CA ALA A 8 20.21 25.43 -6.11
C ALA A 8 21.64 25.79 -5.64
N SER A 9 21.85 26.05 -4.35
CA SER A 9 23.15 26.36 -3.75
C SER A 9 23.83 25.10 -3.21
N PRO A 10 25.02 24.71 -3.71
CA PRO A 10 25.79 23.58 -3.18
C PRO A 10 26.15 23.75 -1.70
N GLU A 11 26.45 24.98 -1.27
CA GLU A 11 26.74 25.29 0.13
C GLU A 11 25.53 25.02 1.02
N LEU A 12 24.34 25.48 0.61
CA LEU A 12 23.11 25.23 1.36
C LEU A 12 22.73 23.74 1.36
N LEU A 13 22.98 23.01 0.26
CA LEU A 13 22.82 21.55 0.25
C LEU A 13 23.72 20.87 1.28
N GLY A 14 24.97 21.33 1.44
CA GLY A 14 25.87 20.85 2.48
C GLY A 14 25.30 21.06 3.88
N TRP A 15 24.84 22.28 4.16
CA TRP A 15 24.18 22.62 5.43
C TRP A 15 22.94 21.77 5.72
N LEU A 16 22.09 21.55 4.71
CA LEU A 16 20.88 20.73 4.87
C LEU A 16 21.21 19.27 5.16
N ARG A 17 22.31 18.73 4.62
CA ARG A 17 22.79 17.38 4.96
C ARG A 17 23.24 17.30 6.42
N THR A 18 24.10 18.23 6.85
CA THR A 18 24.56 18.28 8.25
C THR A 18 23.39 18.45 9.22
N LEU A 19 22.42 19.31 8.90
CA LEU A 19 21.22 19.46 9.73
C LEU A 19 20.43 18.15 9.86
N ALA A 20 20.28 17.37 8.78
CA ALA A 20 19.59 16.08 8.83
C ALA A 20 20.36 15.07 9.69
N GLU A 21 21.69 15.07 9.62
CA GLU A 21 22.57 14.22 10.44
C GLU A 21 22.49 14.60 11.93
N ASP A 22 22.49 15.89 12.25
CA ASP A 22 22.35 16.41 13.61
C ASP A 22 20.99 16.03 14.25
N LEU A 23 19.96 15.86 13.42
CA LEU A 23 18.64 15.35 13.84
C LEU A 23 18.58 13.82 13.94
N GLY A 24 19.70 13.11 13.76
CA GLY A 24 19.79 11.65 13.81
C GLY A 24 19.20 10.96 12.57
N GLY A 25 19.15 11.65 11.44
CA GLY A 25 18.65 11.13 10.17
C GLY A 25 19.70 11.10 9.07
N SER A 26 19.22 10.82 7.87
CA SER A 26 20.01 10.90 6.63
C SER A 26 19.28 11.78 5.62
N ALA A 27 20.04 12.48 4.79
CA ALA A 27 19.50 13.32 3.73
C ALA A 27 19.78 12.74 2.34
N PHE A 28 18.80 12.85 1.46
CA PHE A 28 18.95 12.58 0.03
C PHE A 28 18.40 13.76 -0.76
N GLN A 29 19.00 14.02 -1.91
CA GLN A 29 18.66 15.17 -2.73
C GLN A 29 17.56 14.80 -3.73
N ILE A 30 16.61 15.71 -3.91
CA ILE A 30 15.62 15.66 -4.98
C ILE A 30 15.67 16.93 -5.83
N GLU A 31 15.22 16.83 -7.07
CA GLU A 31 14.97 17.97 -7.94
C GLU A 31 13.58 18.56 -7.70
N SER A 32 13.38 19.84 -8.06
CA SER A 32 12.06 20.49 -7.99
C SER A 32 10.99 19.71 -8.76
N SER A 33 11.39 19.14 -9.90
CA SER A 33 10.56 18.29 -10.77
C SER A 33 10.09 17.00 -10.07
N GLN A 34 10.84 16.51 -9.09
CA GLN A 34 10.59 15.25 -8.38
C GLN A 34 9.76 15.42 -7.11
N ARG A 35 9.62 16.65 -6.60
CA ARG A 35 8.92 16.96 -5.34
C ARG A 35 7.50 16.40 -5.29
N ALA A 36 6.76 16.54 -6.39
CA ALA A 36 5.39 16.04 -6.47
C ALA A 36 5.32 14.51 -6.36
N ALA A 37 6.20 13.80 -7.07
CA ALA A 37 6.28 12.34 -7.02
C ALA A 37 6.71 11.84 -5.64
N TYR A 38 7.71 12.48 -5.02
CA TYR A 38 8.14 12.17 -3.66
C TYR A 38 7.02 12.38 -2.62
N HIS A 39 6.31 13.49 -2.70
CA HIS A 39 5.21 13.75 -1.76
C HIS A 39 4.05 12.77 -1.97
N ALA A 40 3.71 12.47 -3.23
CA ALA A 40 2.67 11.50 -3.55
C ALA A 40 3.00 10.10 -3.02
N SER A 41 4.26 9.64 -3.14
CA SER A 41 4.65 8.33 -2.62
C SER A 41 4.54 8.25 -1.09
N ALA A 42 4.91 9.32 -0.38
CA ALA A 42 4.72 9.41 1.07
C ALA A 42 3.22 9.43 1.46
N VAL A 43 2.40 10.15 0.70
CA VAL A 43 0.94 10.17 0.90
C VAL A 43 0.33 8.79 0.66
N MET A 44 0.78 8.05 -0.37
CA MET A 44 0.33 6.67 -0.62
C MET A 44 0.71 5.74 0.54
N ALA A 45 1.98 5.78 0.97
CA ALA A 45 2.50 4.91 2.03
C ALA A 45 1.88 5.17 3.41
N CYS A 46 1.44 6.40 3.68
CA CYS A 46 0.96 6.79 5.02
C CYS A 46 -0.52 7.20 5.02
N GLY A 47 -0.85 8.27 4.28
CA GLY A 47 -2.19 8.86 4.29
C GLY A 47 -3.25 7.93 3.69
N LEU A 48 -2.99 7.39 2.50
CA LEU A 48 -3.90 6.46 1.84
C LEU A 48 -3.94 5.11 2.55
N LEU A 49 -2.82 4.62 3.10
CA LEU A 49 -2.81 3.43 3.93
C LEU A 49 -3.73 3.58 5.17
N SER A 50 -3.71 4.75 5.82
CA SER A 50 -4.60 5.04 6.94
C SER A 50 -6.07 5.05 6.53
N GLY A 51 -6.38 5.65 5.37
CA GLY A 51 -7.72 5.63 4.78
C GLY A 51 -8.19 4.22 4.45
N LEU A 52 -7.36 3.43 3.78
CA LEU A 52 -7.61 2.02 3.44
C LEU A 52 -7.84 1.17 4.70
N THR A 53 -7.07 1.42 5.76
CA THR A 53 -7.27 0.76 7.06
C THR A 53 -8.62 1.13 7.66
N GLY A 54 -9.06 2.38 7.51
CA GLY A 54 -10.39 2.84 7.89
C GLY A 54 -11.51 2.08 7.16
N LEU A 55 -11.39 1.95 5.83
CA LEU A 55 -12.34 1.16 5.03
C LEU A 55 -12.32 -0.32 5.44
N SER A 56 -11.14 -0.86 5.73
CA SER A 56 -10.98 -2.24 6.21
C SER A 56 -11.68 -2.45 7.56
N ALA A 57 -11.65 -1.46 8.46
CA ALA A 57 -12.36 -1.52 9.74
C ALA A 57 -13.89 -1.44 9.56
N GLU A 58 -14.38 -0.72 8.56
CA GLU A 58 -15.83 -0.66 8.26
C GLU A 58 -16.39 -2.00 7.79
N MET A 59 -15.56 -2.88 7.23
CA MET A 59 -15.94 -4.25 6.84
C MET A 59 -16.33 -5.14 8.04
N TRP A 60 -16.01 -4.72 9.26
CA TRP A 60 -16.28 -5.50 10.48
C TRP A 60 -17.66 -5.21 11.10
N GLU A 61 -18.39 -4.20 10.60
CA GLU A 61 -19.71 -3.83 11.13
C GLU A 61 -20.71 -5.01 11.13
N PRO A 62 -20.82 -5.86 10.08
CA PRO A 62 -21.72 -7.02 10.10
C PRO A 62 -21.35 -8.07 11.17
N LEU A 63 -20.12 -8.03 11.71
CA LEU A 63 -19.67 -8.88 12.81
C LEU A 63 -20.09 -8.34 14.19
N GLY A 64 -20.79 -7.20 14.25
CA GLY A 64 -21.14 -6.51 15.49
C GLY A 64 -19.93 -5.86 16.18
N ILE A 65 -18.86 -5.58 15.45
CA ILE A 65 -17.62 -5.03 15.98
C ILE A 65 -17.50 -3.56 15.56
N GLU A 66 -17.43 -2.68 16.57
CA GLU A 66 -17.23 -1.24 16.38
C GLU A 66 -15.90 -0.93 15.69
N ARG A 67 -15.89 0.14 14.89
CA ARG A 67 -14.73 0.57 14.09
C ARG A 67 -13.45 0.71 14.91
N THR A 68 -13.53 1.24 16.13
CA THR A 68 -12.36 1.41 17.01
C THR A 68 -11.76 0.06 17.43
N GLU A 69 -12.60 -0.93 17.69
CA GLU A 69 -12.14 -2.27 18.07
C GLU A 69 -11.62 -3.03 16.84
N ALA A 70 -12.27 -2.91 15.70
CA ALA A 70 -11.76 -3.43 14.42
C ALA A 70 -10.37 -2.86 14.11
N LEU A 71 -10.18 -1.55 14.27
CA LEU A 71 -8.88 -0.91 14.08
C LEU A 71 -7.81 -1.49 15.02
N ARG A 72 -8.12 -1.64 16.32
CA ARG A 72 -7.18 -2.26 17.28
C ARG A 72 -6.74 -3.66 16.87
N ARG A 73 -7.61 -4.41 16.22
CA ARG A 73 -7.35 -5.76 15.72
C ARG A 73 -6.57 -5.78 14.40
N LEU A 74 -6.74 -4.77 13.56
CA LEU A 74 -6.02 -4.62 12.30
C LEU A 74 -4.58 -4.10 12.48
N ILE A 75 -4.32 -3.26 13.49
CA ILE A 75 -2.99 -2.68 13.71
C ILE A 75 -1.87 -3.74 13.85
N PRO A 76 -2.02 -4.83 14.62
CA PRO A 76 -1.02 -5.89 14.67
C PRO A 76 -0.72 -6.52 13.30
N LEU A 77 -1.73 -6.68 12.45
CA LEU A 77 -1.55 -7.21 11.09
C LEU A 77 -0.76 -6.22 10.23
N LEU A 78 -1.06 -4.92 10.33
CA LEU A 78 -0.32 -3.88 9.61
C LEU A 78 1.15 -3.79 10.05
N ARG A 79 1.42 -3.97 11.35
CA ARG A 79 2.80 -4.05 11.85
C ARG A 79 3.54 -5.24 11.25
N ALA A 80 2.93 -6.43 11.27
CA ALA A 80 3.52 -7.60 10.65
C ALA A 80 3.78 -7.41 9.14
N THR A 81 2.93 -6.67 8.44
CA THR A 81 3.17 -6.30 7.03
C THR A 81 4.38 -5.38 6.88
N VAL A 82 4.53 -4.36 7.74
CA VAL A 82 5.69 -3.45 7.73
C VAL A 82 6.98 -4.21 8.08
N ASP A 83 6.95 -5.06 9.10
CA ASP A 83 8.09 -5.88 9.51
C ASP A 83 8.50 -6.82 8.35
N ALA A 84 7.54 -7.44 7.66
CA ALA A 84 7.84 -8.28 6.50
C ALA A 84 8.45 -7.49 5.32
N LEU A 85 8.02 -6.24 5.11
CA LEU A 85 8.62 -5.36 4.09
C LEU A 85 10.08 -5.03 4.41
N ASP A 86 10.40 -4.81 5.69
CA ASP A 86 11.77 -4.54 6.14
C ASP A 86 12.66 -5.79 6.07
N GLU A 87 12.16 -6.94 6.53
CA GLU A 87 12.93 -8.19 6.59
C GLU A 87 13.12 -8.86 5.23
N LYS A 88 12.09 -8.88 4.38
CA LYS A 88 12.06 -9.68 3.14
C LYS A 88 12.13 -8.83 1.87
N GLY A 89 11.78 -7.55 1.95
CA GLY A 89 11.65 -6.68 0.80
C GLY A 89 10.58 -7.10 -0.19
N LEU A 90 10.40 -6.30 -1.24
CA LEU A 90 9.55 -6.66 -2.37
C LEU A 90 10.34 -7.52 -3.38
N PRO A 91 9.66 -8.47 -4.06
CA PRO A 91 8.22 -8.78 -3.96
C PRO A 91 7.86 -9.78 -2.84
N HIS A 92 8.84 -10.34 -2.12
CA HIS A 92 8.66 -11.46 -1.20
C HIS A 92 7.83 -11.17 0.07
N ALA A 93 7.66 -9.90 0.43
CA ALA A 93 6.79 -9.47 1.53
C ALA A 93 5.29 -9.60 1.20
N ILE A 94 4.92 -9.65 -0.08
CA ILE A 94 3.50 -9.73 -0.49
C ILE A 94 2.96 -11.15 -0.25
N THR A 95 1.78 -11.22 0.35
CA THR A 95 1.06 -12.47 0.62
C THR A 95 -0.41 -12.34 0.20
N GLY A 96 -1.20 -13.40 0.43
CA GLY A 96 -2.63 -13.38 0.20
C GLY A 96 -3.07 -14.04 -1.13
N PRO A 97 -4.34 -13.88 -1.52
CA PRO A 97 -4.93 -14.62 -2.63
C PRO A 97 -4.36 -14.22 -4.00
N PHE A 98 -3.94 -12.96 -4.16
CA PHE A 98 -3.39 -12.44 -5.42
C PHE A 98 -2.09 -13.15 -5.84
N VAL A 99 -1.15 -13.35 -4.91
CA VAL A 99 0.11 -14.06 -5.21
C VAL A 99 -0.10 -15.55 -5.49
N ARG A 100 -1.21 -16.14 -5.01
CA ARG A 100 -1.53 -17.56 -5.22
C ARG A 100 -2.41 -17.82 -6.45
N GLY A 101 -2.93 -16.78 -7.10
CA GLY A 101 -3.90 -16.95 -8.18
C GLY A 101 -5.28 -17.43 -7.71
N ASP A 102 -5.64 -17.16 -6.47
CA ASP A 102 -6.86 -17.66 -5.81
C ASP A 102 -8.09 -16.83 -6.23
N ILE A 103 -8.57 -17.10 -7.45
CA ILE A 103 -9.67 -16.36 -8.09
C ILE A 103 -10.96 -16.47 -7.28
N GLU A 104 -11.27 -17.65 -6.73
CA GLU A 104 -12.49 -17.87 -5.96
C GLU A 104 -12.54 -16.95 -4.73
N THR A 105 -11.43 -16.87 -3.98
CA THR A 105 -11.32 -15.95 -2.84
C THR A 105 -11.47 -14.49 -3.26
N ILE A 106 -10.87 -14.09 -4.39
CA ILE A 106 -10.95 -12.71 -4.89
C ILE A 106 -12.39 -12.36 -5.30
N THR A 107 -13.12 -13.29 -5.93
CA THR A 107 -14.54 -13.11 -6.25
C THR A 107 -15.36 -12.89 -4.98
N MET A 108 -15.18 -13.72 -3.96
CA MET A 108 -15.87 -13.55 -2.67
C MET A 108 -15.54 -12.20 -2.01
N HIS A 109 -14.29 -11.72 -2.11
CA HIS A 109 -13.92 -10.39 -1.61
C HIS A 109 -14.66 -9.27 -2.36
N LEU A 110 -14.78 -9.35 -3.68
CA LEU A 110 -15.49 -8.37 -4.49
C LEU A 110 -16.98 -8.31 -4.12
N GLU A 111 -17.62 -9.47 -3.90
CA GLU A 111 -19.00 -9.53 -3.43
C GLU A 111 -19.16 -8.94 -2.02
N ALA A 112 -18.28 -9.32 -1.08
CA ALA A 112 -18.33 -8.82 0.28
C ALA A 112 -18.16 -7.29 0.34
N THR A 113 -17.20 -6.74 -0.42
CA THR A 113 -16.98 -5.29 -0.50
C THR A 113 -18.14 -4.57 -1.20
N ALA A 114 -18.73 -5.16 -2.25
CA ALA A 114 -19.92 -4.63 -2.93
C ALA A 114 -21.11 -4.51 -1.97
N ASN A 115 -21.35 -5.55 -1.17
CA ASN A 115 -22.43 -5.59 -0.19
C ASN A 115 -22.27 -4.52 0.90
N LYS A 116 -21.02 -4.09 1.18
CA LYS A 116 -20.75 -3.01 2.12
C LYS A 116 -20.96 -1.63 1.51
N SER A 117 -20.27 -1.32 0.41
CA SER A 117 -20.49 -0.12 -0.38
C SER A 117 -19.76 -0.19 -1.72
N ILE A 118 -20.33 0.45 -2.74
CA ILE A 118 -19.66 0.58 -4.04
C ILE A 118 -18.29 1.29 -3.92
N GLY A 119 -18.16 2.25 -3.00
CA GLY A 119 -16.90 2.97 -2.76
C GLY A 119 -15.78 2.06 -2.24
N ILE A 120 -16.08 1.19 -1.26
CA ILE A 120 -15.10 0.24 -0.71
C ILE A 120 -14.70 -0.79 -1.76
N ARG A 121 -15.68 -1.29 -2.50
CA ARG A 121 -15.43 -2.22 -3.61
C ARG A 121 -14.51 -1.62 -4.67
N ASN A 122 -14.78 -0.39 -5.11
CA ASN A 122 -13.95 0.30 -6.09
C ASN A 122 -12.53 0.55 -5.56
N ALA A 123 -12.39 0.91 -4.28
CA ALA A 123 -11.09 1.06 -3.64
C ALA A 123 -10.30 -0.27 -3.61
N TYR A 124 -10.95 -1.38 -3.25
CA TYR A 124 -10.36 -2.71 -3.26
C TYR A 124 -9.90 -3.11 -4.67
N ALA A 125 -10.79 -2.99 -5.65
CA ALA A 125 -10.51 -3.40 -7.02
C ALA A 125 -9.40 -2.57 -7.66
N ALA A 126 -9.44 -1.24 -7.50
CA ALA A 126 -8.44 -0.33 -8.05
C ALA A 126 -7.05 -0.57 -7.46
N LEU A 127 -6.95 -0.75 -6.14
CA LEU A 127 -5.65 -1.01 -5.49
C LEU A 127 -5.10 -2.39 -5.87
N ALA A 128 -5.97 -3.41 -5.88
CA ALA A 128 -5.60 -4.75 -6.30
C ALA A 128 -5.08 -4.76 -7.75
N LEU A 129 -5.78 -4.09 -8.66
CA LEU A 129 -5.40 -4.00 -10.07
C LEU A 129 -4.09 -3.24 -10.26
N ALA A 130 -3.93 -2.09 -9.60
CA ALA A 130 -2.74 -1.25 -9.71
C ALA A 130 -1.48 -1.96 -9.19
N SER A 131 -1.61 -2.84 -8.19
CA SER A 131 -0.49 -3.55 -7.55
C SER A 131 -0.30 -5.00 -8.02
N LEU A 132 -1.17 -5.52 -8.91
CA LEU A 132 -1.15 -6.93 -9.32
C LEU A 132 0.18 -7.37 -9.95
N HIS A 133 0.87 -6.46 -10.65
CA HIS A 133 2.19 -6.75 -11.23
C HIS A 133 3.23 -7.08 -10.16
N ILE A 134 3.19 -6.42 -8.99
CA ILE A 134 4.10 -6.70 -7.87
C ILE A 134 3.81 -8.09 -7.28
N ALA A 135 2.53 -8.48 -7.21
CA ALA A 135 2.17 -9.84 -6.80
C ALA A 135 2.66 -10.91 -7.80
N LYS A 136 2.68 -10.58 -9.10
CA LYS A 136 3.22 -11.45 -10.16
C LYS A 136 4.73 -11.62 -10.05
N GLU A 137 5.47 -10.56 -9.71
CA GLU A 137 6.92 -10.59 -9.49
C GLU A 137 7.35 -11.58 -8.39
N GLN A 138 6.47 -11.85 -7.42
CA GLN A 138 6.74 -12.81 -6.33
C GLN A 138 6.94 -14.26 -6.85
N GLY A 139 6.41 -14.58 -8.03
CA GLY A 139 6.61 -15.86 -8.71
C GLY A 139 5.55 -16.94 -8.44
N GLY A 140 4.66 -16.75 -7.46
CA GLY A 140 3.57 -17.69 -7.17
C GLY A 140 2.38 -17.65 -8.15
N LEU A 141 2.27 -16.61 -8.97
CA LEU A 141 1.13 -16.36 -9.85
C LEU A 141 1.44 -16.77 -11.29
N SER A 142 0.67 -17.68 -11.89
CA SER A 142 0.80 -18.05 -13.31
C SER A 142 0.34 -16.92 -14.24
N ASP A 143 0.74 -16.94 -15.51
CA ASP A 143 0.29 -15.94 -16.50
C ASP A 143 -1.23 -16.01 -16.72
N SER A 144 -1.79 -17.22 -16.78
CA SER A 144 -3.23 -17.41 -16.86
C SER A 144 -3.98 -16.91 -15.63
N GLY A 145 -3.42 -17.11 -14.43
CA GLY A 145 -3.96 -16.59 -13.19
C GLY A 145 -3.91 -15.06 -13.14
N PHE A 146 -2.81 -14.47 -13.60
CA PHE A 146 -2.65 -13.02 -13.70
C PHE A 146 -3.71 -12.40 -14.60
N GLU A 147 -3.88 -12.91 -15.82
CA GLU A 147 -4.89 -12.40 -16.76
C GLU A 147 -6.32 -12.65 -16.26
N GLY A 148 -6.57 -13.80 -15.62
CA GLY A 148 -7.87 -14.10 -14.99
C GLY A 148 -8.25 -13.10 -13.91
N ILE A 149 -7.33 -12.83 -12.97
CA ILE A 149 -7.53 -11.83 -11.91
C ILE A 149 -7.67 -10.43 -12.49
N LYS A 150 -6.82 -10.05 -13.46
CA LYS A 150 -6.87 -8.74 -14.10
C LYS A 150 -8.21 -8.50 -14.79
N SER A 151 -8.73 -9.49 -15.51
CA SER A 151 -10.06 -9.43 -16.14
C SER A 151 -11.15 -9.27 -15.08
N LEU A 152 -11.12 -10.09 -14.03
CA LEU A 152 -12.07 -10.01 -12.91
C LEU A 152 -12.11 -8.62 -12.26
N LEU A 153 -10.94 -8.01 -12.01
CA LEU A 153 -10.84 -6.68 -11.40
C LEU A 153 -11.20 -5.53 -12.37
N SER A 154 -11.08 -5.74 -13.69
CA SER A 154 -11.32 -4.72 -14.71
C SER A 154 -12.78 -4.65 -15.17
N ASN A 155 -13.49 -5.79 -15.18
CA ASN A 155 -14.88 -5.87 -15.63
C ASN A 155 -15.89 -5.27 -14.63
N GLU A 156 -15.39 -4.84 -13.48
CA GLU A 156 -16.20 -4.48 -12.32
C GLU A 156 -16.06 -2.99 -11.95
N ASN A 157 -15.38 -2.17 -12.76
CA ASN A 157 -15.27 -0.71 -12.59
C ASN A 157 -16.22 0.07 -13.50
#